data_AF-A0A7Y4SY15-F1
#
_entry.id   AF-A0A7Y4SY15-F1
#
_cell.length_a   1.000
_cell.length_b   1.000
_cell.length_c   1.000
_cell.angle_alpha   90.00
_cell.angle_beta   90.00
_cell.angle_gamma   90.00
#
_symmetry.space_group_name_H-M   'P 1'
#
loop_
_entity.id
_entity.type
_entity.pdbx_description
1 polymer ?
#
loop_
_entity_poly.entity_id
_entity_poly.type
_entity_poly.pdbx_seq_one_letter_code
_entity_poly.pdbx_strand_id
1 'polypeptide(L)'
;RQAYARALALDPELAASATNLAPLLARAGEAAAGKDLLDRLITGHPLADSAYRNRAVVRLALGDEAGCRADLETAMKLLPDAGLAQALARFAEQRGDTASALRWHEEARRLDPRLR
;
A
#
# COMPACT_ATOMS: atom_id res chain seq x y z
N ARG A 1 7.96 -11.97 -13.66
CA ARG A 1 8.21 -10.64 -14.28
C ARG A 1 7.29 -10.32 -15.47
N GLN A 2 6.84 -11.30 -16.27
CA GLN A 2 5.90 -11.06 -17.39
C GLN A 2 4.44 -10.76 -16.98
N ALA A 3 4.01 -11.15 -15.76
CA ALA A 3 2.67 -10.83 -15.26
C ALA A 3 2.48 -9.34 -14.89
N TYR A 4 3.56 -8.66 -14.49
CA TYR A 4 3.54 -7.26 -14.04
C TYR A 4 3.27 -6.28 -15.19
N ALA A 5 3.86 -6.54 -16.36
CA ALA A 5 3.65 -5.73 -17.57
C ALA A 5 2.27 -5.93 -18.22
N ARG A 6 1.61 -7.08 -17.98
CA ARG A 6 0.26 -7.37 -18.50
C ARG A 6 -0.86 -6.81 -17.62
N ALA A 7 -0.63 -6.62 -16.33
CA ALA A 7 -1.62 -6.04 -15.41
C ALA A 7 -1.80 -4.52 -15.59
N LEU A 8 -0.77 -3.83 -16.10
CA LEU A 8 -0.77 -2.39 -16.43
C LEU A 8 -1.41 -2.06 -17.79
N ALA A 9 -1.91 -3.07 -18.53
CA ALA A 9 -2.32 -2.92 -19.93
C ALA A 9 -3.78 -2.47 -20.15
N LEU A 10 -4.57 -2.28 -19.10
CA LEU A 10 -5.92 -1.71 -19.19
C LEU A 10 -5.88 -0.32 -18.54
N ASP A 11 -6.34 0.69 -19.27
CA ASP A 11 -6.28 2.12 -18.97
C ASP A 11 -5.08 2.60 -18.09
N PRO A 12 -3.88 2.69 -18.69
CA PRO A 12 -2.70 3.26 -18.02
C PRO A 12 -2.94 4.67 -17.47
N GLU A 13 -3.87 5.45 -18.06
CA GLU A 13 -4.22 6.78 -17.59
C GLU A 13 -5.04 6.71 -16.30
N LEU A 14 -6.01 5.81 -16.18
CA LEU A 14 -6.73 5.58 -14.93
C LEU A 14 -5.79 5.13 -13.81
N ALA A 15 -4.91 4.17 -14.08
CA ALA A 15 -3.97 3.67 -13.09
C ALA A 15 -3.03 4.77 -12.59
N ALA A 16 -2.38 5.48 -13.53
CA ALA A 16 -1.46 6.56 -13.19
C ALA A 16 -2.17 7.73 -12.49
N SER A 17 -3.35 8.13 -12.98
CA SER A 17 -4.12 9.22 -12.39
C SER A 17 -4.61 8.86 -10.98
N ALA A 18 -5.18 7.67 -10.76
CA ALA A 18 -5.66 7.26 -9.44
C ALA A 18 -4.50 7.11 -8.44
N THR A 19 -3.36 6.52 -8.83
CA THR A 19 -2.22 6.36 -7.91
C THR A 19 -1.53 7.68 -7.54
N ASN A 20 -1.62 8.71 -8.39
CA ASN A 20 -1.05 10.02 -8.12
C ASN A 20 -2.05 10.94 -7.39
N LEU A 21 -3.32 10.91 -7.79
CA LEU A 21 -4.35 11.83 -7.29
C LEU A 21 -4.88 11.44 -5.91
N ALA A 22 -5.07 10.15 -5.63
CA ALA A 22 -5.68 9.72 -4.39
C ALA A 22 -4.92 10.15 -3.12
N PRO A 23 -3.56 10.08 -3.05
CA PRO A 23 -2.82 10.62 -1.92
C PRO A 23 -2.92 12.15 -1.80
N LEU A 24 -3.04 12.88 -2.93
CA LEU A 24 -3.23 14.33 -2.92
C LEU A 24 -4.61 14.71 -2.37
N LEU A 25 -5.65 13.99 -2.79
CA LEU A 25 -7.01 14.16 -2.25
C LEU A 25 -7.05 13.90 -0.74
N ALA A 26 -6.37 12.86 -0.25
CA ALA A 26 -6.28 12.62 1.18
C ALA A 26 -5.64 13.79 1.95
N ARG A 27 -4.58 14.39 1.40
CA ARG A 27 -3.94 15.58 1.98
C ARG A 27 -4.81 16.84 1.90
N ALA A 28 -5.71 16.91 0.92
CA ALA A 28 -6.66 18.00 0.74
C ALA A 28 -7.93 17.86 1.62
N GLY A 29 -8.05 16.78 2.42
CA GLY A 29 -9.25 16.48 3.21
C GLY A 29 -10.34 15.72 2.44
N GLU A 30 -10.09 15.38 1.18
CA GLU A 30 -11.00 14.65 0.29
C GLU A 30 -10.65 13.15 0.23
N ALA A 31 -10.24 12.57 1.37
CA ALA A 31 -9.76 11.19 1.43
C ALA A 31 -10.79 10.16 0.93
N ALA A 32 -12.10 10.42 1.10
CA ALA A 32 -13.15 9.56 0.57
C ALA A 32 -13.09 9.44 -0.96
N ALA A 33 -12.93 10.56 -1.68
CA ALA A 33 -12.79 10.57 -3.14
C ALA A 33 -11.52 9.83 -3.58
N GLY A 34 -10.42 10.00 -2.85
CA GLY A 34 -9.19 9.25 -3.09
C GLY A 34 -9.38 7.73 -2.93
N LYS A 35 -10.16 7.32 -1.93
CA LYS A 35 -10.46 5.89 -1.69
C LYS A 35 -11.28 5.33 -2.84
N ASP A 36 -12.30 6.04 -3.30
CA ASP A 36 -13.18 5.57 -4.38
C ASP A 36 -12.42 5.41 -5.71
N LEU A 37 -11.49 6.32 -6.02
CA LEU A 37 -10.60 6.18 -7.18
C LEU A 37 -9.76 4.89 -7.11
N LEU A 38 -9.20 4.60 -5.94
CA LEU A 38 -8.37 3.43 -5.73
C LEU A 38 -9.19 2.13 -5.68
N ASP A 39 -10.42 2.18 -5.15
CA ASP A 39 -11.35 1.05 -5.20
C ASP A 39 -11.68 0.66 -6.64
N ARG A 40 -11.99 1.65 -7.50
CA ARG A 40 -12.21 1.43 -8.94
C ARG A 40 -10.97 0.86 -9.63
N LEU A 41 -9.78 1.41 -9.33
CA LEU A 41 -8.52 0.89 -9.86
C LEU A 41 -8.33 -0.58 -9.45
N ILE A 42 -8.55 -0.92 -8.18
CA ILE A 42 -8.40 -2.28 -7.67
C ILE A 42 -9.42 -3.25 -8.28
N THR A 43 -10.66 -2.80 -8.54
CA THR A 43 -11.66 -3.62 -9.24
C THR A 43 -11.20 -4.01 -10.65
N GLY A 44 -10.60 -3.09 -11.40
CA GLY A 44 -10.05 -3.38 -12.73
C GLY A 44 -8.67 -4.06 -12.70
N HIS A 45 -7.89 -3.80 -11.64
CA HIS A 45 -6.48 -4.16 -11.52
C HIS A 45 -6.16 -4.72 -10.13
N PRO A 46 -6.65 -5.91 -9.79
CA PRO A 46 -6.49 -6.49 -8.45
C PRO A 46 -5.04 -6.85 -8.09
N LEU A 47 -4.11 -6.77 -9.05
CA LEU A 47 -2.69 -7.02 -8.85
C LEU A 47 -1.85 -5.74 -8.78
N ALA A 48 -2.47 -4.56 -8.79
CA ALA A 48 -1.77 -3.29 -8.67
C ALA A 48 -1.36 -3.02 -7.21
N ASP A 49 -0.17 -3.46 -6.81
CA ASP A 49 0.36 -3.27 -5.45
C ASP A 49 0.36 -1.78 -5.04
N SER A 50 0.68 -0.89 -5.98
CA SER A 50 0.70 0.56 -5.78
C SER A 50 -0.67 1.11 -5.39
N ALA A 51 -1.75 0.53 -5.90
CA ALA A 51 -3.11 0.91 -5.55
C ALA A 51 -3.43 0.56 -4.09
N TYR A 52 -3.05 -0.63 -3.63
CA TYR A 52 -3.19 -1.02 -2.22
C TYR A 52 -2.31 -0.16 -1.31
N ARG A 53 -1.05 0.12 -1.69
CA ARG A 53 -0.16 1.01 -0.91
C ARG A 53 -0.76 2.41 -0.75
N ASN A 54 -1.28 2.98 -1.84
CA ASN A 54 -1.91 4.31 -1.79
C ASN A 54 -3.23 4.27 -1.03
N ARG A 55 -4.00 3.18 -1.13
CA ARG A 55 -5.29 3.07 -0.41
C ARG A 55 -5.05 2.91 1.08
N ALA A 56 -3.96 2.28 1.49
CA ALA A 56 -3.54 2.25 2.88
C ALA A 56 -3.30 3.66 3.45
N VAL A 57 -2.58 4.52 2.72
CA VAL A 57 -2.35 5.92 3.12
C VAL A 57 -3.68 6.69 3.23
N VAL A 58 -4.56 6.51 2.24
CA VAL A 58 -5.88 7.16 2.22
C VAL A 58 -6.76 6.66 3.37
N ARG A 59 -6.78 5.36 3.64
CA ARG A 59 -7.51 4.75 4.76
C ARG A 59 -7.00 5.23 6.11
N LEU A 60 -5.68 5.39 6.25
CA LEU A 60 -5.10 5.99 7.45
C LEU A 60 -5.60 7.43 7.67
N ALA A 61 -5.70 8.23 6.62
CA ALA A 61 -6.28 9.58 6.69
C ALA A 61 -7.78 9.58 7.05
N LEU A 62 -8.49 8.50 6.72
CA LEU A 62 -9.89 8.26 7.11
C LEU A 62 -10.04 7.65 8.51
N GLY A 63 -8.95 7.32 9.20
CA GLY A 63 -8.97 6.59 10.48
C GLY A 63 -9.28 5.10 10.35
N ASP A 64 -9.33 4.55 9.14
CA ASP A 64 -9.50 3.11 8.88
C ASP A 64 -8.15 2.39 8.97
N GLU A 65 -7.72 2.19 10.20
CA GLU A 65 -6.41 1.61 10.51
C GLU A 65 -6.36 0.11 10.21
N ALA A 66 -7.48 -0.60 10.42
CA ALA A 66 -7.61 -2.00 10.09
C ALA A 66 -7.50 -2.22 8.57
N GLY A 67 -8.20 -1.39 7.79
CA GLY A 67 -8.12 -1.41 6.34
C GLY A 67 -6.76 -0.94 5.81
N CYS A 68 -6.10 0.00 6.49
CA CYS A 68 -4.72 0.39 6.18
C CYS A 68 -3.76 -0.80 6.31
N ARG A 69 -3.79 -1.51 7.45
CA ARG A 69 -2.96 -2.69 7.67
C ARG A 69 -3.22 -3.78 6.63
N ALA A 70 -4.50 -4.09 6.38
CA ALA A 70 -4.90 -5.11 5.41
C ALA A 70 -4.40 -4.80 3.99
N ASP A 71 -4.42 -3.53 3.58
CA ASP A 71 -3.92 -3.11 2.28
C ASP A 71 -2.39 -3.19 2.21
N LEU A 72 -1.66 -2.78 3.26
CA LEU A 72 -0.20 -2.93 3.31
C LEU A 72 0.22 -4.41 3.24
N GLU A 73 -0.49 -5.29 3.97
CA GLU A 73 -0.26 -6.74 3.91
C GLU A 73 -0.57 -7.33 2.52
N THR A 74 -1.61 -6.82 1.84
CA THR A 74 -1.95 -7.23 0.48
C THR A 74 -0.88 -6.79 -0.51
N ALA A 75 -0.42 -5.53 -0.43
CA ALA A 75 0.69 -5.03 -1.23
C ALA A 75 1.95 -5.88 -1.03
N MET A 76 2.24 -6.30 0.21
CA MET A 76 3.40 -7.13 0.55
C MET A 76 3.31 -8.53 -0.10
N LYS A 77 2.11 -9.10 -0.20
CA LYS A 77 1.88 -10.37 -0.91
C LYS A 77 2.05 -10.23 -2.42
N LEU A 78 1.66 -9.08 -3.00
CA LEU A 78 1.74 -8.82 -4.44
C LEU A 78 3.17 -8.52 -4.89
N LEU A 79 3.84 -7.62 -4.18
CA LEU A 79 5.22 -7.23 -4.45
C LEU A 79 5.96 -7.04 -3.11
N PRO A 80 6.67 -8.08 -2.62
CA PRO A 80 7.49 -7.95 -1.43
C PRO A 80 8.57 -6.89 -1.60
N ASP A 81 8.62 -5.94 -0.67
CA ASP A 81 9.55 -4.81 -0.68
C ASP A 81 10.00 -4.47 0.74
N ALA A 82 11.30 -4.16 0.89
CA ALA A 82 11.89 -3.84 2.19
C ALA A 82 11.29 -2.55 2.79
N GLY A 83 11.00 -1.55 1.94
CA GLY A 83 10.36 -0.31 2.37
C GLY A 83 8.92 -0.53 2.85
N LEU A 84 8.18 -1.44 2.22
CA LEU A 84 6.85 -1.85 2.66
C LEU A 84 6.90 -2.62 4.00
N ALA A 85 7.89 -3.49 4.18
CA ALA A 85 8.13 -4.17 5.45
C ALA A 85 8.42 -3.15 6.57
N GLN A 86 9.25 -2.14 6.30
CA GLN A 86 9.50 -1.05 7.24
C GLN A 86 8.25 -0.19 7.53
N ALA A 87 7.37 -0.01 6.55
CA ALA A 87 6.10 0.70 6.76
C ALA A 87 5.18 -0.10 7.70
N LEU A 88 5.06 -1.41 7.50
CA LEU A 88 4.31 -2.32 8.37
C LEU A 88 4.91 -2.41 9.78
N ALA A 89 6.23 -2.42 9.90
CA ALA A 89 6.92 -2.39 11.20
C ALA A 89 6.60 -1.10 11.96
N ARG A 90 6.80 0.07 11.33
CA ARG A 90 6.47 1.38 11.94
C ARG A 90 5.00 1.51 12.29
N PHE A 91 4.11 0.99 11.44
CA PHE A 91 2.68 0.96 11.73
C PHE A 91 2.39 0.14 13.00
N ALA A 92 3.00 -1.03 13.15
CA ALA A 92 2.86 -1.86 14.35
C ALA A 92 3.47 -1.21 15.60
N GLU A 93 4.65 -0.58 15.49
CA GLU A 93 5.32 0.13 16.60
C GLU A 93 4.46 1.28 17.15
N GLN A 94 3.87 2.08 16.27
CA GLN A 94 2.98 3.17 16.67
C GLN A 94 1.79 2.69 17.50
N ARG A 95 1.44 1.39 17.41
CA ARG A 95 0.34 0.75 18.14
C ARG A 95 0.76 -0.13 19.29
N GLY A 96 2.06 -0.16 19.60
CA GLY A 96 2.60 -1.02 20.65
C GLY A 96 2.52 -2.51 20.31
N ASP A 97 2.26 -2.89 19.04
CA ASP A 97 2.34 -4.28 18.61
C ASP A 97 3.80 -4.65 18.31
N THR A 98 4.56 -4.81 19.39
CA THR A 98 5.99 -5.14 19.34
C THR A 98 6.25 -6.46 18.62
N ALA A 99 5.34 -7.43 18.72
CA ALA A 99 5.48 -8.72 18.07
C ALA A 99 5.40 -8.59 16.54
N SER A 100 4.39 -7.87 16.03
CA SER A 100 4.30 -7.58 14.59
C SER A 100 5.44 -6.69 14.11
N ALA A 101 5.85 -5.69 14.90
CA ALA A 101 6.97 -4.82 14.56
C ALA A 101 8.27 -5.60 14.35
N LEU A 102 8.64 -6.47 15.29
CA LEU A 102 9.83 -7.32 15.20
C LEU A 102 9.78 -8.20 13.95
N ARG A 103 8.65 -8.88 13.71
CA ARG A 103 8.48 -9.73 12.53
C ARG A 103 8.70 -8.96 11.22
N TRP A 104 8.15 -7.76 11.11
CA TRP A 104 8.29 -6.95 9.90
C TRP A 104 9.68 -6.34 9.73
N HIS A 105 10.39 -6.02 10.83
CA HIS A 105 11.80 -5.64 10.77
C HIS A 105 12.70 -6.78 10.30
N GLU A 106 12.45 -8.00 10.80
CA GLU A 106 13.16 -9.18 10.33
C GLU A 106 12.93 -9.43 8.84
N GLU A 107 11.69 -9.29 8.38
CA GLU A 107 11.34 -9.40 6.97
C GLU A 107 11.99 -8.30 6.13
N ALA A 108 12.03 -7.06 6.60
CA ALA A 108 12.71 -5.96 5.93
C ALA A 108 14.20 -6.28 5.74
N ARG A 109 14.88 -6.78 6.77
CA ARG A 109 16.29 -7.20 6.71
C ARG A 109 16.50 -8.42 5.82
N ARG A 110 15.52 -9.33 5.72
CA ARG A 110 15.55 -10.46 4.79
C ARG A 110 15.46 -9.99 3.33
N LEU A 111 14.62 -9.00 3.06
CA LEU A 111 14.40 -8.43 1.72
C LEU A 111 15.54 -7.49 1.29
N ASP A 112 16.14 -6.75 2.23
CA ASP A 112 17.35 -5.95 2.02
C ASP A 112 18.37 -6.16 3.15
N PRO A 113 19.35 -7.06 2.96
CA PRO A 113 20.40 -7.35 3.94
C PRO A 113 21.34 -6.19 4.28
N ARG A 114 21.18 -5.02 3.65
CA ARG A 114 21.92 -3.79 3.99
C ARG A 114 21.27 -3.01 5.13
N LEU A 115 20.02 -3.30 5.49
CA LEU A 115 19.28 -2.69 6.60
C LEU A 115 19.74 -3.21 7.98
N ARG A 116 21.06 -3.34 8.17
CA ARG A 116 21.67 -3.92 9.38
C ARG A 116 21.67 -2.97 10.56
#